data_AF-A0A369SCH5-F1
#
_entry.id   AF-A0A369SCH5-F1
#
_cell.length_a   1.000
_cell.length_b   1.000
_cell.length_c   1.000
_cell.angle_alpha   90.00
_cell.angle_beta   90.00
_cell.angle_gamma   90.00
#
_symmetry.space_group_name_H-M   'P 1'
#
loop_
_entity.id
_entity.type
_entity.pdbx_description
1 polymer ?
#
loop_
_entity_poly.entity_id
_entity_poly.type
_entity_poly.pdbx_seq_one_letter_code
_entity_poly.pdbx_strand_id
1 'polypeptide(L)'
;MFVKINTSKNQGTSKMSDSEKGHAPETSDEPVNLKFNMNVSDRDPNGINEHLKVSFSEVFAEPHGNYSFDAIWKLSYTIFEGSKLWCYRIISAIFALPCALFCGCYFACVVFGQIWAYTPCIRGLSILFGCMFKMITLCVQVCCNPVNDSVARILSRIRFYHVNSGSLPTVKQDVKDFDENVALTTASLKVV
;
A
#
# COMPACT_ATOMS: atom_id res chain seq x y z
N MET A 1 31.90 51.85 -38.03
CA MET A 1 31.24 50.56 -38.33
C MET A 1 29.79 50.69 -37.88
N PHE A 2 28.89 50.70 -38.85
CA PHE A 2 27.45 50.99 -38.75
C PHE A 2 26.66 49.75 -38.29
N VAL A 3 25.37 49.97 -37.94
CA VAL A 3 24.22 49.01 -37.98
C VAL A 3 23.96 48.25 -36.66
N LYS A 4 22.74 48.12 -36.11
CA LYS A 4 21.41 48.76 -36.26
C LYS A 4 20.63 48.38 -34.99
N ILE A 5 19.92 49.35 -34.43
CA ILE A 5 18.78 49.09 -33.52
C ILE A 5 17.61 48.69 -34.43
N ASN A 6 17.04 47.51 -34.23
CA ASN A 6 15.80 47.10 -34.90
C ASN A 6 14.66 47.10 -33.88
N THR A 7 13.92 48.21 -33.93
CA THR A 7 12.54 48.33 -33.47
C THR A 7 11.66 47.63 -34.48
N SER A 8 10.84 46.66 -34.06
CA SER A 8 9.64 46.31 -34.80
C SER A 8 8.44 46.40 -33.85
N LYS A 9 7.64 47.44 -34.09
CA LYS A 9 6.26 47.56 -33.64
C LYS A 9 5.47 46.46 -34.36
N ASN A 10 4.61 45.74 -33.65
CA ASN A 10 3.38 45.28 -34.30
C ASN A 10 2.19 45.48 -33.34
N GLN A 11 1.22 46.23 -33.83
CA GLN A 11 0.04 46.71 -33.15
C GLN A 11 -1.15 45.95 -33.73
N GLY A 12 -1.96 45.36 -32.84
CA GLY A 12 -3.37 45.08 -33.07
C GLY A 12 -3.73 43.85 -33.89
N THR A 13 -4.54 42.96 -33.32
CA THR A 13 -5.95 42.80 -33.71
C THR A 13 -6.63 41.78 -32.81
N SER A 14 -7.75 42.21 -32.22
CA SER A 14 -8.71 41.38 -31.50
C SER A 14 -9.45 40.48 -32.48
N LYS A 15 -9.72 39.21 -32.11
CA LYS A 15 -11.02 38.55 -32.32
C LYS A 15 -11.16 37.21 -31.57
N MET A 16 -12.24 37.16 -30.81
CA MET A 16 -12.92 36.03 -30.17
C MET A 16 -13.41 35.00 -31.21
N SER A 17 -13.31 33.71 -30.91
CA SER A 17 -14.16 32.66 -31.49
C SER A 17 -14.32 31.51 -30.50
N ASP A 18 -15.58 31.24 -30.18
CA ASP A 18 -16.11 30.25 -29.25
C ASP A 18 -15.85 28.78 -29.61
N SER A 19 -16.06 27.95 -28.59
CA SER A 19 -16.66 26.60 -28.59
C SER A 19 -15.88 25.39 -29.11
N GLU A 20 -15.54 24.56 -28.12
CA GLU A 20 -15.95 23.16 -27.99
C GLU A 20 -15.48 22.16 -29.05
N LYS A 21 -14.59 21.26 -28.63
CA LYS A 21 -14.71 19.82 -28.91
C LYS A 21 -13.92 19.03 -27.87
N GLY A 22 -14.66 18.28 -27.06
CA GLY A 22 -14.09 17.23 -26.22
C GLY A 22 -13.46 16.13 -27.07
N HIS A 23 -12.35 15.58 -26.59
CA HIS A 23 -11.83 14.30 -27.04
C HIS A 23 -11.14 13.59 -25.88
N ALA A 24 -11.75 12.51 -25.41
CA ALA A 24 -11.11 11.44 -24.66
C ALA A 24 -10.98 10.22 -25.60
N PRO A 25 -10.21 9.20 -25.25
CA PRO A 25 -8.83 9.18 -24.76
C PRO A 25 -7.94 8.44 -25.79
N GLU A 26 -6.77 8.97 -26.15
CA GLU A 26 -5.83 8.20 -26.96
C GLU A 26 -4.83 7.47 -26.05
N THR A 27 -5.05 6.17 -25.90
CA THR A 27 -4.10 5.20 -25.37
C THR A 27 -3.00 5.00 -26.39
N SER A 28 -1.81 5.53 -26.11
CA SER A 28 -0.57 5.16 -26.79
C SER A 28 0.44 4.72 -25.74
N ASP A 29 0.65 3.41 -25.67
CA ASP A 29 1.59 2.72 -24.79
C ASP A 29 3.03 3.08 -25.19
N GLU A 30 3.57 4.15 -24.61
CA GLU A 30 5.00 4.45 -24.59
C GLU A 30 5.60 3.91 -23.27
N PRO A 31 6.82 3.31 -23.28
CA PRO A 31 7.44 2.81 -22.06
C PRO A 31 7.54 3.96 -21.07
N VAL A 32 6.87 3.82 -19.92
CA VAL A 32 6.82 4.81 -18.84
C VAL A 32 8.25 5.06 -18.35
N ASN A 33 8.93 5.98 -19.03
CA ASN A 33 10.13 6.62 -18.55
C ASN A 33 9.66 7.41 -17.35
N LEU A 34 9.76 6.80 -16.18
CA LEU A 34 9.39 7.34 -14.87
C LEU A 34 10.38 8.45 -14.47
N LYS A 35 10.67 9.36 -15.41
CA LYS A 35 11.05 10.72 -15.10
C LYS A 35 9.86 11.27 -14.34
N PHE A 36 9.99 11.21 -13.02
CA PHE A 36 9.28 12.02 -12.07
C PHE A 36 9.55 13.48 -12.47
N ASN A 37 8.89 13.94 -13.53
CA ASN A 37 8.73 15.35 -13.87
C ASN A 37 7.83 15.92 -12.78
N MET A 38 8.37 16.00 -11.55
CA MET A 38 7.83 16.89 -10.55
C MET A 38 7.99 18.27 -11.16
N ASN A 39 6.93 18.75 -11.77
CA ASN A 39 6.75 20.17 -11.94
C ASN A 39 6.59 20.77 -10.53
N VAL A 40 7.71 20.90 -9.80
CA VAL A 40 7.79 21.52 -8.46
C VAL A 40 7.40 23.01 -8.53
N SER A 41 7.39 23.56 -9.74
CA SER A 41 7.10 24.96 -10.01
C SER A 41 5.61 25.25 -10.08
N ASP A 42 4.76 24.26 -10.39
CA ASP A 42 3.32 24.46 -10.51
C ASP A 42 2.57 23.90 -9.30
N ARG A 43 2.48 24.73 -8.25
CA ARG A 43 1.81 24.38 -6.96
C ARG A 43 0.30 24.56 -7.01
N ASP A 44 -0.25 25.08 -8.11
CA ASP A 44 -1.68 25.28 -8.32
C ASP A 44 -2.06 25.14 -9.81
N PRO A 45 -2.09 23.90 -10.34
CA PRO A 45 -2.35 23.65 -11.77
C PRO A 45 -3.77 24.05 -12.21
N ASN A 46 -4.70 24.22 -11.27
CA ASN A 46 -6.08 24.59 -11.53
C ASN A 46 -6.36 26.08 -11.25
N GLY A 47 -5.36 26.84 -10.77
CA GLY A 47 -5.48 28.28 -10.50
C GLY A 47 -6.56 28.66 -9.48
N ILE A 48 -7.02 27.72 -8.65
CA ILE A 48 -8.16 27.95 -7.73
C ILE A 48 -7.77 28.85 -6.55
N ASN A 49 -6.48 28.99 -6.26
CA ASN A 49 -5.95 29.73 -5.11
C ASN A 49 -5.38 31.10 -5.51
N GLU A 50 -5.76 31.65 -6.66
CA GLU A 50 -5.27 32.96 -7.10
C GLU A 50 -5.53 34.06 -6.05
N HIS A 51 -6.63 33.96 -5.31
CA HIS A 51 -6.98 34.86 -4.21
C HIS A 51 -6.02 34.84 -3.00
N LEU A 52 -5.18 33.81 -2.85
CA LEU A 52 -4.17 33.71 -1.80
C LEU A 52 -2.83 34.34 -2.22
N LYS A 53 -2.71 34.76 -3.48
CA LYS A 53 -1.48 35.31 -4.05
C LYS A 53 -1.38 36.81 -3.76
N VAL A 54 -0.89 37.15 -2.57
CA VAL A 54 -0.72 38.53 -2.14
C VAL A 54 0.41 39.22 -2.92
N SER A 55 0.06 40.26 -3.69
CA SER A 55 1.00 41.07 -4.45
C SER A 55 1.64 42.18 -3.60
N PHE A 56 2.89 42.59 -3.91
CA PHE A 56 3.58 43.67 -3.17
C PHE A 56 2.74 44.97 -3.13
N SER A 57 2.07 45.30 -4.22
CA SER A 57 1.21 46.48 -4.32
C SER A 57 0.00 46.43 -3.39
N GLU A 58 -0.54 45.24 -3.11
CA GLU A 58 -1.66 45.06 -2.16
C GLU A 58 -1.21 45.15 -0.70
N VAL A 59 0.04 44.78 -0.40
CA VAL A 59 0.60 44.93 0.96
C VAL A 59 0.87 46.39 1.30
N PHE A 60 1.28 47.19 0.31
CA PHE A 60 1.67 48.58 0.52
C PHE A 60 0.60 49.61 0.14
N ALA A 61 -0.49 49.20 -0.53
CA ALA A 61 -1.73 49.95 -0.74
C ALA A 61 -1.61 51.45 -1.15
N GLU A 62 -0.50 51.87 -1.78
CA GLU A 62 -0.34 53.25 -2.19
C GLU A 62 -1.12 53.53 -3.49
N PRO A 63 -1.94 54.60 -3.56
CA PRO A 63 -2.61 55.02 -4.78
C PRO A 63 -1.58 55.50 -5.82
N HIS A 64 -1.76 55.09 -7.08
CA HIS A 64 -0.93 55.49 -8.22
C HIS A 64 -0.88 57.02 -8.37
N GLY A 65 0.18 57.66 -7.88
CA GLY A 65 0.33 59.12 -8.03
C GLY A 65 1.51 59.80 -7.32
N ASN A 66 2.11 59.19 -6.29
CA ASN A 66 3.14 59.84 -5.46
C ASN A 66 4.54 59.18 -5.56
N TYR A 67 4.93 58.69 -6.73
CA TYR A 67 6.26 58.10 -6.95
C TYR A 67 7.33 59.20 -7.15
N SER A 68 7.92 59.68 -6.06
CA SER A 68 9.05 60.63 -6.16
C SER A 68 10.36 59.97 -6.63
N PHE A 69 10.46 58.62 -6.64
CA PHE A 69 11.63 57.86 -7.09
C PHE A 69 11.27 56.44 -7.60
N ASP A 70 11.13 56.26 -8.92
CA ASP A 70 10.83 54.97 -9.58
C ASP A 70 11.88 53.87 -9.32
N ALA A 71 13.14 54.26 -9.06
CA ALA A 71 14.23 53.34 -8.81
C ALA A 71 14.08 52.61 -7.46
N ILE A 72 13.61 53.34 -6.43
CA ILE A 72 13.44 52.80 -5.08
C ILE A 72 12.25 51.85 -5.06
N TRP A 73 11.17 52.18 -5.77
CA TRP A 73 9.99 51.32 -5.90
C TRP A 73 10.32 49.95 -6.51
N LYS A 74 11.07 49.92 -7.62
CA LYS A 74 11.49 48.69 -8.30
C LYS A 74 12.47 47.85 -7.46
N LEU A 75 13.36 48.52 -6.72
CA LEU A 75 14.29 47.86 -5.83
C LEU A 75 13.55 47.20 -4.65
N SER A 76 12.62 47.90 -4.02
CA SER A 76 11.79 47.38 -2.94
C SER A 76 10.96 46.17 -3.37
N TYR A 77 10.35 46.22 -4.57
CA TYR A 77 9.63 45.09 -5.14
C TYR A 77 10.54 43.86 -5.31
N THR A 78 11.73 44.06 -5.85
CA THR A 78 12.68 42.98 -6.12
C THR A 78 13.24 42.35 -4.84
N ILE A 79 13.60 43.18 -3.86
CA ILE A 79 14.11 42.71 -2.56
C ILE A 79 13.02 41.99 -1.76
N PHE A 80 11.78 42.48 -1.81
CA PHE A 80 10.66 41.86 -1.11
C PHE A 80 10.34 40.44 -1.63
N GLU A 81 10.20 40.27 -2.94
CA GLU A 81 9.97 38.94 -3.52
C GLU A 81 11.16 38.00 -3.34
N GLY A 82 12.39 38.52 -3.44
CA GLY A 82 13.58 37.76 -3.08
C GLY A 82 13.56 37.31 -1.62
N SER A 83 13.27 38.23 -0.70
CA SER A 83 13.28 37.97 0.74
C SER A 83 12.30 36.86 1.14
N LYS A 84 11.08 36.85 0.58
CA LYS A 84 10.10 35.77 0.82
C LYS A 84 10.65 34.40 0.43
N LEU A 85 11.28 34.29 -0.74
CA LEU A 85 11.85 33.04 -1.23
C LEU A 85 13.02 32.56 -0.36
N TRP A 86 13.94 33.46 -0.04
CA TRP A 86 15.11 33.14 0.79
C TRP A 86 14.72 32.81 2.24
N CYS A 87 13.76 33.54 2.81
CA CYS A 87 13.23 33.28 4.15
C CYS A 87 12.60 31.88 4.23
N TYR A 88 11.76 31.51 3.27
CA TYR A 88 11.17 30.17 3.21
C TYR A 88 12.25 29.07 3.14
N ARG A 89 13.27 29.26 2.30
CA ARG A 89 14.37 28.28 2.16
C ARG A 89 15.21 28.15 3.43
N ILE A 90 15.53 29.27 4.08
CA ILE A 90 16.35 29.28 5.31
C ILE A 90 15.57 28.66 6.47
N ILE A 91 14.32 29.05 6.69
CA ILE A 91 13.48 28.47 7.75
C ILE A 91 13.30 26.97 7.49
N SER A 92 12.94 26.57 6.26
CA SER A 92 12.80 25.16 5.92
C SER A 92 14.10 24.38 6.14
N ALA A 93 15.26 24.93 5.81
CA ALA A 93 16.54 24.25 6.03
C ALA A 93 16.89 24.13 7.53
N ILE A 94 16.66 25.19 8.31
CA ILE A 94 16.92 25.23 9.75
C ILE A 94 16.05 24.23 10.50
N PHE A 95 14.80 24.00 10.07
CA PHE A 95 13.93 23.02 10.72
C PHE A 95 14.08 21.61 10.14
N ALA A 96 14.30 21.46 8.83
CA ALA A 96 14.43 20.14 8.20
C ALA A 96 15.69 19.41 8.66
N LEU A 97 16.82 20.11 8.79
CA LEU A 97 18.09 19.50 9.20
C LEU A 97 18.05 18.87 10.61
N PRO A 98 17.62 19.57 11.68
CA PRO A 98 17.51 18.97 13.02
C PRO A 98 16.38 17.93 13.09
N CYS A 99 15.28 18.12 12.36
CA CYS A 99 14.21 17.13 12.29
C CYS A 99 14.71 15.81 11.67
N ALA A 100 15.46 15.89 10.57
CA ALA A 100 16.06 14.72 9.93
C ALA A 100 17.08 14.03 10.84
N LEU A 101 17.93 14.79 11.52
CA LEU A 101 18.89 14.24 12.50
C LEU A 101 18.16 13.53 13.65
N PHE A 102 17.12 14.15 14.22
CA PHE A 102 16.36 13.55 15.32
C PHE A 102 15.64 12.28 14.87
N CYS A 103 15.04 12.29 13.68
CA CYS A 103 14.40 11.12 13.07
C CYS A 103 15.40 9.97 12.86
N GLY A 104 16.59 10.27 12.32
CA GLY A 104 17.65 9.29 12.13
C GLY A 104 18.17 8.70 13.45
N CYS A 105 18.43 9.54 14.46
CA CYS A 105 18.84 9.11 15.79
C CYS A 105 17.77 8.24 16.46
N TYR A 106 16.50 8.64 16.37
CA TYR A 106 15.38 7.85 16.90
C TYR A 106 15.31 6.48 16.24
N PHE A 107 15.39 6.43 14.91
CA PHE A 107 15.39 5.17 14.17
C PHE A 107 16.58 4.28 14.57
N ALA A 108 17.77 4.85 14.74
CA ALA A 108 18.95 4.11 15.19
C ALA A 108 18.75 3.50 16.58
N CYS A 109 18.18 4.25 17.54
CA CYS A 109 17.86 3.74 18.87
C CYS A 109 16.82 2.61 18.84
N VAL A 110 15.78 2.74 17.99
CA VAL A 110 14.76 1.69 17.81
C VAL A 110 15.38 0.43 17.24
N VAL A 111 16.21 0.54 16.19
CA VAL A 111 16.91 -0.60 15.59
C VAL A 111 17.85 -1.25 16.61
N PHE A 112 18.60 -0.46 17.37
CA PHE A 112 19.42 -0.98 18.46
C PHE A 112 18.57 -1.78 19.47
N GLY A 113 17.47 -1.22 19.96
CA GLY A 113 16.54 -1.95 20.84
C GLY A 113 15.96 -3.22 20.20
N GLN A 114 15.73 -3.21 18.89
CA GLN A 114 15.26 -4.36 18.11
C GLN A 114 16.26 -5.52 18.12
N ILE A 115 17.54 -5.24 17.85
CA ILE A 115 18.59 -6.28 17.88
C ILE A 115 18.78 -6.80 19.31
N TRP A 116 18.88 -5.90 20.29
CA TRP A 116 19.31 -6.27 21.64
C TRP A 116 18.19 -6.78 22.54
N ALA A 117 16.96 -6.29 22.41
CA ALA A 117 15.83 -6.68 23.27
C ALA A 117 14.75 -7.44 22.49
N TYR A 118 14.32 -6.94 21.33
CA TYR A 118 13.20 -7.56 20.62
C TYR A 118 13.55 -8.94 20.04
N THR A 119 14.74 -9.08 19.45
CA THR A 119 15.21 -10.35 18.88
C THR A 119 15.32 -11.48 19.91
N PRO A 120 15.95 -11.29 21.09
CA PRO A 120 15.95 -12.34 22.12
C PRO A 120 14.54 -12.58 22.69
N CYS A 121 13.71 -11.54 22.81
CA CYS A 121 12.32 -11.71 23.25
C CYS A 121 11.50 -12.59 22.28
N ILE A 122 11.58 -12.36 20.97
CA ILE A 122 10.90 -13.22 19.98
C ILE A 122 11.44 -14.64 20.06
N ARG A 123 12.76 -14.80 20.14
CA ARG A 123 13.38 -16.13 20.24
C ARG A 123 12.88 -16.88 21.48
N GLY A 124 12.80 -16.21 22.62
CA GLY A 124 12.23 -16.77 23.85
C GLY A 124 10.74 -17.11 23.71
N LEU A 125 9.95 -16.18 23.17
CA LEU A 125 8.52 -16.37 22.94
C LEU A 125 8.24 -17.53 21.97
N SER A 126 9.06 -17.70 20.94
CA SER A 126 8.96 -18.82 19.98
C SER A 126 9.22 -20.18 20.64
N ILE A 127 10.10 -20.24 21.64
CA ILE A 127 10.36 -21.48 22.40
C ILE A 127 9.14 -21.80 23.28
N LEU A 128 8.57 -20.78 23.94
CA LEU A 128 7.37 -20.95 24.77
C LEU A 128 6.16 -21.40 23.94
N PHE A 129 5.87 -20.72 22.83
CA PHE A 129 4.82 -21.13 21.91
C PHE A 129 5.10 -22.49 21.28
N GLY A 130 6.35 -22.79 20.95
CA GLY A 130 6.74 -24.12 20.46
C GLY A 130 6.42 -25.24 21.45
N CYS A 131 6.61 -24.99 22.75
CA CYS A 131 6.22 -25.91 23.82
C CYS A 131 4.70 -26.06 23.92
N MET A 132 3.96 -24.96 23.97
CA MET A 132 2.49 -24.98 24.02
C MET A 132 1.88 -25.69 22.81
N PHE A 133 2.37 -25.39 21.60
CA PHE A 133 1.90 -26.01 20.37
C PHE A 133 2.20 -27.50 20.33
N LYS A 134 3.36 -27.92 20.85
CA LYS A 134 3.66 -29.35 21.04
C LYS A 134 2.66 -30.02 21.98
N MET A 135 2.35 -29.42 23.13
CA MET A 135 1.35 -30.00 24.05
C MET A 135 -0.02 -30.07 23.41
N ILE A 136 -0.46 -29.02 22.71
CA ILE A 136 -1.74 -29.02 21.99
C ILE A 136 -1.76 -30.12 20.93
N THR A 137 -0.70 -30.24 20.13
CA THR A 137 -0.58 -31.29 19.10
C THR A 137 -0.65 -32.68 19.72
N LEU A 138 0.05 -32.91 20.83
CA LEU A 138 0.02 -34.19 21.55
C LEU A 138 -1.39 -34.47 22.11
N CYS A 139 -2.07 -33.49 22.71
CA CYS A 139 -3.43 -33.66 23.18
C CYS A 139 -4.39 -34.01 22.04
N VAL A 140 -4.28 -33.31 20.90
CA VAL A 140 -5.09 -33.61 19.71
C VAL A 140 -4.76 -35.01 19.18
N GLN A 141 -3.50 -35.42 19.14
CA GLN A 141 -3.14 -36.77 18.71
C GLN A 141 -3.70 -37.83 19.66
N VAL A 142 -3.57 -37.67 20.97
CA VAL A 142 -4.05 -38.67 21.94
C VAL A 142 -5.59 -38.75 21.95
N CYS A 143 -6.28 -37.62 21.80
CA CYS A 143 -7.75 -37.60 21.82
C CYS A 143 -8.36 -37.94 20.46
N CYS A 144 -7.87 -37.34 19.38
CA CYS A 144 -8.47 -37.44 18.07
C CYS A 144 -7.96 -38.64 17.28
N ASN A 145 -6.71 -39.11 17.46
CA ASN A 145 -6.26 -40.32 16.75
C ASN A 145 -7.10 -41.56 17.06
N PRO A 146 -7.43 -41.92 18.31
CA PRO A 146 -8.24 -43.11 18.57
C PRO A 146 -9.68 -42.97 18.05
N VAL A 147 -10.24 -41.75 18.07
CA VAL A 147 -11.56 -41.47 17.50
C VAL A 147 -11.53 -41.63 15.99
N ASN A 148 -10.55 -41.02 15.33
CA ASN A 148 -10.37 -41.10 13.88
C ASN A 148 -10.09 -42.54 13.42
N ASP A 149 -9.28 -43.29 14.18
CA ASP A 149 -8.98 -44.70 13.92
C ASP A 149 -10.22 -45.59 14.12
N SER A 150 -11.05 -45.30 15.13
CA SER A 150 -12.32 -45.99 15.35
C SER A 150 -13.32 -45.71 14.22
N VAL A 151 -13.47 -44.44 13.82
CA VAL A 151 -14.30 -44.03 12.68
C VAL A 151 -13.80 -44.68 11.38
N ALA A 152 -12.49 -44.72 11.16
CA ALA A 152 -11.89 -45.38 10.01
C ALA A 152 -12.20 -46.89 9.99
N ARG A 153 -12.18 -47.57 11.15
CA ARG A 153 -12.56 -49.00 11.25
C ARG A 153 -14.05 -49.26 11.01
N ILE A 154 -14.93 -48.32 11.36
CA ILE A 154 -16.37 -48.44 11.08
C ILE A 154 -16.62 -48.24 9.59
N LEU A 155 -16.01 -47.21 8.99
CA LEU A 155 -16.16 -46.90 7.58
C LEU A 155 -15.49 -47.94 6.66
N SER A 156 -14.40 -48.58 7.09
CA SER A 156 -13.72 -49.62 6.30
C SER A 156 -14.55 -50.91 6.13
N ARG A 157 -15.53 -51.15 7.02
CA ARG A 157 -16.46 -52.27 6.90
C ARG A 157 -17.56 -52.03 5.85
N ILE A 158 -17.75 -50.81 5.39
CA ILE A 158 -18.74 -50.48 4.36
C ILE A 158 -18.11 -50.74 2.99
N ARG A 159 -18.42 -51.90 2.41
CA ARG A 159 -18.05 -52.27 1.04
C ARG A 159 -19.23 -51.97 0.11
N PHE A 160 -19.03 -51.09 -0.87
CA PHE A 160 -20.02 -50.86 -1.92
C PHE A 160 -19.82 -51.87 -3.05
N TYR A 161 -20.82 -52.72 -3.26
CA TYR A 161 -20.86 -53.61 -4.43
C TYR A 161 -21.73 -52.94 -5.49
N HIS A 162 -21.12 -52.55 -6.60
CA HIS A 162 -21.89 -52.13 -7.76
C HIS A 162 -22.41 -53.40 -8.46
N VAL A 163 -23.67 -53.76 -8.19
CA VAL A 163 -24.32 -54.93 -8.78
C VAL A 163 -24.67 -54.63 -10.24
N ASN A 164 -23.98 -55.28 -11.16
CA ASN A 164 -24.44 -55.41 -12.54
C ASN A 164 -25.37 -56.63 -12.60
N SER A 165 -26.51 -56.55 -13.29
CA SER A 165 -27.61 -57.52 -13.20
C SER A 165 -27.23 -58.99 -13.52
N GLY A 166 -26.05 -59.24 -14.09
CA GLY A 166 -25.49 -60.58 -14.34
C GLY A 166 -24.70 -61.23 -13.19
N SER A 167 -24.40 -60.54 -12.08
CA SER A 167 -23.52 -61.05 -11.00
C SER A 167 -24.23 -61.33 -9.66
N LEU A 168 -25.56 -61.47 -9.67
CA LEU A 168 -26.37 -61.72 -8.47
C LEU A 168 -25.96 -62.92 -7.58
N PRO A 169 -25.47 -64.08 -8.09
CA PRO A 169 -25.21 -65.23 -7.22
C PRO A 169 -23.96 -65.07 -6.35
N THR A 170 -22.92 -64.37 -6.84
CA THR A 170 -21.65 -64.22 -6.10
C THR A 170 -21.78 -63.21 -4.96
N VAL A 171 -22.54 -62.13 -5.16
CA VAL A 171 -22.79 -61.12 -4.11
C VAL A 171 -23.65 -61.70 -2.98
N LYS A 172 -24.64 -62.54 -3.29
CA LYS A 172 -25.44 -63.20 -2.23
C LYS A 172 -24.62 -64.16 -1.37
N GLN A 173 -23.60 -64.80 -1.93
CA GLN A 173 -22.71 -65.67 -1.18
C GLN A 173 -21.77 -64.84 -0.28
N ASP A 174 -21.17 -63.79 -0.83
CA ASP A 174 -20.25 -62.90 -0.09
C ASP A 174 -20.95 -62.18 1.09
N VAL A 175 -22.24 -61.82 0.92
CA VAL A 175 -23.07 -61.26 2.00
C VAL A 175 -23.40 -62.31 3.07
N LYS A 176 -23.72 -63.55 2.70
CA LYS A 176 -23.98 -64.62 3.67
C LYS A 176 -22.75 -64.97 4.48
N ASP A 177 -21.60 -65.07 3.82
CA ASP A 177 -20.33 -65.39 4.47
C ASP A 177 -19.91 -64.24 5.42
N PHE A 178 -20.23 -62.99 5.08
CA PHE A 178 -20.03 -61.86 5.98
C PHE A 178 -20.95 -61.90 7.21
N ASP A 179 -22.24 -62.18 7.04
CA ASP A 179 -23.20 -62.29 8.17
C ASP A 179 -22.82 -63.41 9.15
N GLU A 180 -22.34 -64.56 8.64
CA GLU A 180 -21.89 -65.68 9.48
C GLU A 180 -20.62 -65.33 10.29
N ASN A 181 -19.65 -64.65 9.67
CA ASN A 181 -18.44 -64.20 10.35
C ASN A 181 -18.70 -63.10 11.40
N VAL A 182 -19.68 -62.22 11.16
CA VAL A 182 -20.13 -61.23 12.15
C VAL A 182 -20.79 -61.93 13.34
N ALA A 183 -21.69 -62.89 13.10
CA ALA A 183 -22.37 -63.65 14.14
C ALA A 183 -21.39 -64.38 15.08
N LEU A 184 -20.37 -65.04 14.51
CA LEU A 184 -19.32 -65.74 15.26
C LEU A 184 -18.46 -64.78 16.11
N THR A 185 -18.17 -63.58 15.59
CA THR A 185 -17.41 -62.55 16.31
C THR A 185 -18.20 -61.99 17.49
N THR A 186 -19.52 -61.76 17.32
CA THR A 186 -20.40 -61.31 18.43
C THR A 186 -20.67 -62.39 19.48
N ALA A 187 -20.68 -63.67 19.10
CA ALA A 187 -20.83 -64.76 20.05
C ALA A 187 -19.60 -64.88 20.97
N SER A 188 -18.40 -64.71 20.41
CA SER A 188 -17.13 -64.80 21.16
C SER A 188 -16.93 -63.64 22.15
N LEU A 189 -17.52 -62.47 21.88
CA LEU A 189 -17.45 -61.28 22.75
C LEU A 189 -18.45 -61.30 23.93
N LYS A 190 -19.44 -62.19 23.94
CA LYS A 190 -20.44 -62.34 25.01
C LYS A 190 -20.09 -63.39 26.07
N VAL A 191 -19.01 -64.14 25.88
CA VAL A 191 -18.58 -65.26 26.75
C VAL A 191 -17.41 -64.84 27.68
N VAL A 192 -16.98 -63.58 27.61
CA VAL A 192 -16.05 -62.93 28.55
C VAL A 192 -16.82 -61.88 29.35
#